data_AF-A0A959CJ49-F1
#
_entry.id   AF-A0A959CJ49-F1
#
_cell.length_a   1.000
_cell.length_b   1.000
_cell.length_c   1.000
_cell.angle_alpha   90.00
_cell.angle_beta   90.00
_cell.angle_gamma   90.00
#
_symmetry.space_group_name_H-M   'P 1'
#
loop_
_entity.id
_entity.type
_entity.pdbx_description
1 polymer ?
#
loop_
_entity_poly.entity_id
_entity_poly.type
_entity_poly.pdbx_seq_one_letter_code
_entity_poly.pdbx_strand_id
1 'polypeptide(L)'
;MKYEKIYQKLREKYSDEEIVDSMLIPADLTENEKKELAEEMKAIRMQKLRETTEEDRILSDVVRLRFQIEDYVKKQHFSFQQTFGKYLEEYIRITKKSRREIAEDLSIHYTKLSRIINDKEEPSIELSYRLEKHSGGIIRAELWWKLMVKKQAFIISRDEETRKSEQEKVKNPLRA
;
A
#
# COMPACT_ATOMS: atom_id res chain seq x y z
N MET A 1 -37.15 -12.20 11.22
CA MET A 1 -36.79 -13.14 10.13
C MET A 1 -36.75 -12.40 8.80
N LYS A 2 -35.78 -11.47 8.66
CA LYS A 2 -35.51 -10.70 7.45
C LYS A 2 -34.54 -11.47 6.54
N TYR A 3 -33.56 -12.17 7.12
CA TYR A 3 -32.52 -12.92 6.41
C TYR A 3 -32.97 -14.34 6.05
N GLU A 4 -33.87 -14.95 6.83
CA GLU A 4 -34.53 -16.19 6.45
C GLU A 4 -35.26 -16.07 5.09
N LYS A 5 -35.93 -14.93 4.86
CA LYS A 5 -36.59 -14.63 3.58
C LYS A 5 -35.60 -14.45 2.43
N ILE A 6 -34.37 -14.03 2.72
CA ILE A 6 -33.30 -13.89 1.73
C ILE A 6 -32.77 -15.28 1.36
N TYR A 7 -32.56 -16.17 2.34
CA TYR A 7 -32.18 -17.56 2.10
C TYR A 7 -33.21 -18.31 1.26
N GLN A 8 -34.51 -18.21 1.58
CA GLN A 8 -35.58 -18.87 0.80
C GLN A 8 -35.61 -18.41 -0.67
N LYS A 9 -35.38 -17.11 -0.94
CA LYS A 9 -35.27 -16.59 -2.32
C LYS A 9 -34.02 -17.08 -3.06
N LEU A 10 -32.91 -17.29 -2.36
CA LEU A 10 -31.69 -17.81 -2.95
C LEU A 10 -31.84 -19.29 -3.32
N ARG A 11 -32.58 -20.05 -2.50
CA ARG A 11 -32.88 -21.47 -2.72
C ARG A 11 -33.73 -21.75 -3.96
N GLU A 12 -34.45 -20.75 -4.47
CA GLU A 12 -35.16 -20.85 -5.76
C GLU A 12 -34.20 -20.93 -6.95
N LYS A 13 -32.95 -20.48 -6.81
CA LYS A 13 -31.97 -20.36 -7.91
C LYS A 13 -30.69 -21.15 -7.70
N TYR A 14 -30.32 -21.43 -6.46
CA TYR A 14 -29.05 -22.04 -6.09
C TYR A 14 -29.29 -23.21 -5.15
N SER A 15 -28.42 -24.21 -5.24
CA SER A 15 -28.41 -25.30 -4.27
C SER A 15 -27.90 -24.82 -2.90
N ASP A 16 -28.26 -25.54 -1.84
CA ASP A 16 -27.82 -25.21 -0.49
C ASP A 16 -26.28 -25.20 -0.37
N GLU A 17 -25.59 -26.07 -1.12
CA GLU A 17 -24.12 -26.12 -1.18
C GLU A 17 -23.52 -24.87 -1.84
N GLU A 18 -24.07 -24.43 -2.97
CA GLU A 18 -23.63 -23.21 -3.66
C GLU A 18 -23.88 -21.95 -2.83
N ILE A 19 -24.99 -21.92 -2.07
CA ILE A 19 -25.31 -20.79 -1.19
C ILE A 19 -24.29 -20.70 -0.06
N VAL A 20 -23.93 -21.82 0.57
CA VAL A 20 -22.93 -21.84 1.66
C VAL A 20 -21.55 -21.41 1.17
N ASP A 21 -21.13 -21.85 -0.01
CA ASP A 21 -19.78 -21.59 -0.51
C ASP A 21 -19.60 -20.18 -1.07
N SER A 22 -20.67 -19.55 -1.55
CA SER A 22 -20.59 -18.27 -2.28
C SER A 22 -21.27 -17.07 -1.60
N MET A 23 -22.15 -17.29 -0.61
CA MET A 23 -23.00 -16.22 -0.06
C MET A 23 -22.84 -16.06 1.47
N LEU A 24 -22.64 -14.81 1.91
CA LEU A 24 -22.65 -14.44 3.33
C LEU A 24 -24.05 -13.94 3.73
N ILE A 25 -24.83 -14.78 4.41
CA ILE A 25 -26.15 -14.44 4.94
C ILE A 25 -26.05 -14.16 6.45
N PRO A 26 -26.33 -12.93 6.92
CA PRO A 26 -26.35 -12.63 8.34
C PRO A 26 -27.47 -13.36 9.09
N ALA A 27 -27.26 -13.69 10.36
CA ALA A 27 -28.31 -14.27 11.21
C ALA A 27 -29.30 -13.20 11.69
N ASP A 28 -30.59 -13.56 11.76
CA ASP A 28 -31.63 -12.77 12.43
C ASP A 28 -31.53 -12.95 13.95
N LEU A 29 -30.60 -12.24 14.59
CA LEU A 29 -30.36 -12.33 16.04
C LEU A 29 -31.36 -11.47 16.84
N THR A 30 -31.84 -12.01 17.96
CA THR A 30 -32.55 -11.25 19.00
C THR A 30 -31.60 -10.30 19.73
N GLU A 31 -32.13 -9.30 20.45
CA GLU A 31 -31.29 -8.33 21.17
C GLU A 31 -30.40 -8.96 22.26
N ASN A 32 -30.82 -10.08 22.84
CA ASN A 32 -30.00 -10.81 23.82
C ASN A 32 -28.88 -11.59 23.11
N GLU A 33 -29.19 -12.33 22.04
CA GLU A 33 -28.18 -13.05 21.26
C GLU A 33 -27.16 -12.10 20.61
N LYS A 34 -27.58 -10.89 20.21
CA LYS A 34 -26.64 -9.85 19.75
C LYS A 34 -25.67 -9.41 20.82
N LYS A 35 -26.12 -9.28 22.08
CA LYS A 35 -25.25 -8.90 23.20
C LYS A 35 -24.25 -10.00 23.52
N GLU A 36 -24.71 -11.24 23.60
CA GLU A 36 -23.85 -12.41 23.81
C GLU A 36 -22.81 -12.54 22.69
N LEU A 37 -23.24 -12.46 21.42
CA LEU A 37 -22.32 -12.49 20.28
C LEU A 37 -21.31 -11.33 20.33
N ALA A 38 -21.75 -10.13 20.71
CA ALA A 38 -20.85 -8.98 20.83
C ALA A 38 -19.80 -9.19 21.93
N GLU A 39 -20.18 -9.79 23.06
CA GLU A 39 -19.27 -10.15 24.15
C GLU A 39 -18.28 -11.23 23.72
N GLU A 40 -18.74 -12.29 23.05
CA GLU A 40 -17.89 -13.34 22.48
C GLU A 40 -16.91 -12.78 21.45
N MET A 41 -17.39 -11.99 20.49
CA MET A 41 -16.53 -11.32 19.51
C MET A 41 -15.50 -10.41 20.18
N LYS A 42 -15.88 -9.72 21.26
CA LYS A 42 -14.96 -8.88 22.03
C LYS A 42 -13.90 -9.73 22.73
N ALA A 43 -14.27 -10.86 23.34
CA ALA A 43 -13.34 -11.79 23.96
C ALA A 43 -12.35 -12.36 22.94
N ILE A 44 -12.83 -12.79 21.77
CA ILE A 44 -12.00 -13.26 20.66
C ILE A 44 -11.05 -12.17 20.16
N ARG A 45 -11.54 -10.93 19.96
CA ARG A 45 -10.69 -9.79 19.58
C ARG A 45 -9.60 -9.53 20.62
N MET A 46 -9.95 -9.56 21.91
CA MET A 46 -8.99 -9.36 22.99
C MET A 46 -7.97 -10.49 23.07
N GLN A 47 -8.38 -11.74 22.85
CA GLN A 47 -7.46 -12.87 22.75
C GLN A 47 -6.48 -12.69 21.59
N LYS A 48 -6.98 -12.39 20.38
CA LYS A 48 -6.12 -12.12 19.22
C LYS A 48 -5.15 -10.96 19.48
N LEU A 49 -5.61 -9.88 20.13
CA LEU A 49 -4.75 -8.75 20.49
C LEU A 49 -3.62 -9.13 21.45
N ARG A 50 -3.86 -10.09 22.36
CA ARG A 50 -2.85 -10.63 23.28
C ARG A 50 -1.86 -11.55 22.56
N GLU A 51 -2.33 -12.32 21.59
CA GLU A 51 -1.52 -13.27 20.81
C GLU A 51 -0.74 -12.59 19.67
N THR A 52 -1.16 -11.41 19.23
CA THR A 52 -0.50 -10.67 18.14
C THR A 52 0.89 -10.23 18.57
N THR A 53 1.91 -10.77 17.91
CA THR A 53 3.30 -10.40 18.17
C THR A 53 3.63 -9.01 17.62
N GLU A 54 4.76 -8.45 18.05
CA GLU A 54 5.24 -7.19 17.47
C GLU A 54 5.56 -7.31 15.98
N GLU A 55 6.09 -8.46 15.56
CA GLU A 55 6.39 -8.78 14.16
C GLU A 55 5.12 -8.82 13.31
N ASP A 56 4.03 -9.41 13.81
CA ASP A 56 2.73 -9.43 13.13
C ASP A 56 2.18 -8.01 12.92
N ARG A 57 2.41 -7.11 13.88
CA ARG A 57 2.01 -5.70 13.76
C ARG A 57 2.84 -4.98 12.71
N ILE A 58 4.17 -5.17 12.71
CA ILE A 58 5.05 -4.62 11.68
C ILE A 58 4.62 -5.13 10.30
N LEU A 59 4.36 -6.43 10.16
CA LEU A 59 3.92 -7.04 8.91
C LEU A 59 2.60 -6.41 8.42
N SER A 60 1.61 -6.30 9.30
CA SER A 60 0.32 -5.67 9.00
C SER A 60 0.49 -4.22 8.55
N ASP A 61 1.40 -3.48 9.19
CA ASP A 61 1.69 -2.10 8.88
C ASP A 61 2.43 -1.96 7.53
N VAL A 62 3.34 -2.87 7.18
CA VAL A 62 3.98 -2.92 5.85
C VAL A 62 2.95 -3.25 4.76
N VAL A 63 2.01 -4.16 5.02
CA VAL A 63 0.89 -4.44 4.10
C VAL A 63 0.00 -3.20 3.92
N ARG A 64 -0.29 -2.47 4.99
CA ARG A 64 -1.00 -1.18 4.90
C ARG A 64 -0.23 -0.18 4.04
N LEU A 65 1.08 -0.05 4.25
CA LEU A 65 1.94 0.82 3.45
C LEU A 65 1.89 0.47 1.97
N ARG A 66 1.95 -0.83 1.63
CA ARG A 66 1.79 -1.31 0.26
C ARG A 66 0.51 -0.79 -0.38
N PHE A 67 -0.63 -0.96 0.28
CA PHE A 67 -1.93 -0.51 -0.23
C PHE A 67 -1.98 1.01 -0.39
N GLN A 68 -1.37 1.76 0.53
CA GLN A 68 -1.28 3.22 0.42
C GLN A 68 -0.45 3.66 -0.80
N ILE A 69 0.65 2.94 -1.11
CA ILE A 69 1.45 3.22 -2.31
C ILE A 69 0.65 2.84 -3.56
N GLU A 70 -0.01 1.68 -3.59
CA GLU A 70 -0.83 1.24 -4.73
C GLU A 70 -1.96 2.22 -5.04
N ASP A 71 -2.70 2.66 -4.02
CA ASP A 71 -3.76 3.66 -4.16
C ASP A 71 -3.22 4.98 -4.70
N TYR A 72 -2.11 5.48 -4.14
CA TYR A 72 -1.53 6.74 -4.58
C TYR A 72 -0.98 6.67 -6.01
N VAL A 73 -0.32 5.58 -6.38
CA VAL A 73 0.21 5.39 -7.74
C VAL A 73 -0.92 5.46 -8.77
N LYS A 74 -2.10 4.92 -8.48
CA LYS A 74 -3.29 4.95 -9.35
C LYS A 74 -3.92 6.34 -9.50
N LYS A 75 -3.71 7.27 -8.57
CA LYS A 75 -4.25 8.64 -8.68
C LYS A 75 -3.64 9.36 -9.87
N GLN A 76 -4.34 10.29 -10.50
CA GLN A 76 -3.75 11.04 -11.62
C GLN A 76 -2.73 12.09 -11.15
N HIS A 77 -3.03 12.79 -10.06
CA HIS A 77 -2.24 13.93 -9.60
C HIS A 77 -1.03 13.50 -8.76
N PHE A 78 0.08 14.22 -8.94
CA PHE A 78 1.27 14.09 -8.11
C PHE A 78 1.17 14.98 -6.85
N SER A 79 1.74 14.52 -5.74
CA SER A 79 1.84 15.24 -4.47
C SER A 79 3.24 15.14 -3.88
N PHE A 80 3.82 16.29 -3.51
CA PHE A 80 5.09 16.38 -2.78
C PHE A 80 5.02 15.84 -1.34
N GLN A 81 3.82 15.55 -0.82
CA GLN A 81 3.64 14.90 0.48
C GLN A 81 3.63 13.37 0.35
N GLN A 82 3.66 12.83 -0.87
CA GLN A 82 3.57 11.41 -1.16
C GLN A 82 4.69 11.00 -2.13
N THR A 83 5.92 11.44 -1.86
CA THR A 83 7.10 11.08 -2.65
C THR A 83 7.68 9.73 -2.21
N PHE A 84 8.62 9.20 -2.99
CA PHE A 84 9.40 8.03 -2.59
C PHE A 84 10.03 8.22 -1.20
N GLY A 85 10.63 9.39 -0.95
CA GLY A 85 11.27 9.70 0.33
C GLY A 85 10.29 9.65 1.51
N LYS A 86 9.06 10.11 1.33
CA LYS A 86 8.00 10.07 2.36
C LYS A 86 7.53 8.65 2.67
N TYR A 87 7.34 7.81 1.65
CA TYR A 87 7.01 6.40 1.85
C TYR A 87 8.17 5.61 2.46
N LEU A 88 9.42 5.96 2.13
CA LEU A 88 10.60 5.36 2.74
C LEU A 88 10.74 5.76 4.23
N GLU A 89 10.45 7.01 4.58
CA GLU A 89 10.43 7.47 5.96
C GLU A 89 9.36 6.73 6.79
N GLU A 90 8.17 6.56 6.22
CA GLU A 90 7.09 5.76 6.79
C GLU A 90 7.53 4.30 7.00
N TYR A 91 8.15 3.68 6.00
CA TYR A 91 8.66 2.32 6.07
C TYR A 91 9.66 2.14 7.21
N ILE A 92 10.63 3.06 7.34
CA ILE A 92 11.61 3.05 8.44
C ILE A 92 10.88 3.10 9.79
N ARG A 93 9.90 3.99 9.94
CA ARG A 93 9.12 4.09 11.17
C ARG A 93 8.38 2.80 11.50
N ILE A 94 7.77 2.15 10.51
CA ILE A 94 7.04 0.88 10.67
C ILE A 94 7.97 -0.23 11.14
N THR A 95 9.18 -0.32 10.56
CA THR A 95 10.16 -1.36 10.94
C THR A 95 10.75 -1.17 12.34
N LYS A 96 10.48 -0.03 13.01
CA LYS A 96 11.02 0.32 14.33
C LYS A 96 12.55 0.32 14.41
N LYS A 97 13.22 0.39 13.27
CA LYS A 97 14.68 0.49 13.15
C LYS A 97 15.10 1.95 13.04
N SER A 98 16.29 2.26 13.55
CA SER A 98 16.91 3.55 13.30
C SER A 98 17.28 3.69 11.82
N ARG A 99 17.41 4.94 11.36
CA ARG A 99 17.91 5.24 10.01
C ARG A 99 19.30 4.65 9.76
N ARG A 100 20.11 4.43 10.81
CA ARG A 100 21.45 3.85 10.70
C ARG A 100 21.38 2.35 10.42
N GLU A 101 20.54 1.63 11.17
CA GLU A 101 20.29 0.20 10.95
C GLU A 101 19.71 -0.04 9.55
N ILE A 102 18.71 0.76 9.13
CA ILE A 102 18.15 0.62 7.78
C ILE A 102 19.18 0.93 6.68
N ALA A 103 20.06 1.90 6.90
CA ALA A 103 21.13 2.18 5.95
C ALA A 103 22.06 0.97 5.77
N GLU A 104 22.40 0.29 6.86
CA GLU A 104 23.19 -0.94 6.85
C GLU A 104 22.44 -2.10 6.18
N ASP A 105 21.19 -2.35 6.58
CA ASP A 105 20.32 -3.40 6.02
C ASP A 105 20.12 -3.26 4.50
N LEU A 106 19.97 -2.02 4.03
CA LEU A 106 19.81 -1.71 2.61
C LEU A 106 21.14 -1.46 1.90
N SER A 107 22.28 -1.64 2.59
CA SER A 107 23.63 -1.43 2.06
C SER A 107 23.78 -0.08 1.33
N ILE A 108 23.24 0.98 1.92
CA ILE A 108 23.25 2.35 1.41
C ILE A 108 23.93 3.27 2.41
N HIS A 109 24.72 4.23 1.93
CA HIS A 109 25.35 5.19 2.83
C HIS A 109 24.30 6.01 3.59
N TYR A 110 24.47 6.17 4.91
CA TYR A 110 23.51 6.89 5.77
C TYR A 110 23.17 8.29 5.23
N THR A 111 24.17 9.05 4.79
CA THR A 111 23.95 10.40 4.23
C THR A 111 23.10 10.36 2.97
N LYS A 112 23.28 9.34 2.11
CA LYS A 112 22.49 9.17 0.90
C LYS A 112 21.04 8.81 1.24
N LEU A 113 20.84 7.89 2.19
CA LEU A 113 19.51 7.57 2.71
C LEU A 113 18.79 8.82 3.23
N SER A 114 19.47 9.65 4.02
CA SER A 114 18.93 10.90 4.55
C SER A 114 18.56 11.88 3.43
N ARG A 115 19.39 12.03 2.41
CA ARG A 115 19.11 12.91 1.26
C ARG A 115 17.90 12.42 0.46
N ILE A 116 17.75 11.11 0.26
CA ILE A 116 16.59 10.50 -0.41
C ILE A 116 15.30 10.76 0.37
N ILE A 117 15.31 10.53 1.69
CA ILE A 117 14.15 10.78 2.56
C ILE A 117 13.68 12.24 2.48
N ASN A 118 14.63 13.17 2.35
CA ASN A 118 14.37 14.60 2.28
C ASN A 118 14.22 15.15 0.85
N ASP A 119 14.03 14.28 -0.15
CA ASP A 119 13.86 14.66 -1.57
C ASP A 119 15.03 15.53 -2.12
N LYS A 120 16.23 15.40 -1.54
CA LYS A 120 17.48 16.07 -1.99
C LYS A 120 18.30 15.25 -2.97
N GLU A 121 17.98 13.96 -3.11
CA GLU A 121 18.62 13.04 -4.02
C GLU A 121 17.59 11.99 -4.45
N GLU A 122 17.64 11.62 -5.72
CA GLU A 122 16.74 10.57 -6.22
C GLU A 122 17.27 9.18 -5.83
N PRO A 123 16.39 8.26 -5.40
CA PRO A 123 16.76 6.87 -5.17
C PRO A 123 17.16 6.18 -6.49
N SER A 124 18.02 5.18 -6.37
CA SER A 124 18.39 4.34 -7.50
C SER A 124 17.44 3.16 -7.66
N ILE A 125 17.40 2.55 -8.84
CA ILE A 125 16.55 1.36 -9.08
C ILE A 125 16.98 0.19 -8.19
N GLU A 126 18.27 0.05 -7.91
CA GLU A 126 18.83 -0.97 -7.02
C GLU A 126 18.28 -0.86 -5.61
N LEU A 127 18.03 0.36 -5.11
CA LEU A 127 17.41 0.56 -3.81
C LEU A 127 16.00 -0.06 -3.77
N SER A 128 15.25 -0.02 -4.88
CA SER A 128 13.91 -0.62 -4.95
C SER A 128 13.95 -2.14 -4.79
N TYR A 129 14.94 -2.82 -5.40
CA TYR A 129 15.14 -4.26 -5.21
C TYR A 129 15.54 -4.63 -3.78
N ARG A 130 16.38 -3.80 -3.14
CA ARG A 130 16.78 -4.02 -1.74
C ARG A 130 15.60 -3.84 -0.79
N LEU A 131 14.76 -2.84 -1.03
CA LEU A 131 13.53 -2.61 -0.27
C LEU A 131 12.53 -3.76 -0.45
N GLU A 132 12.39 -4.31 -1.65
CA GLU A 132 11.55 -5.49 -1.88
C GLU A 132 12.01 -6.66 -1.00
N LYS A 133 13.30 -6.99 -1.07
CA LYS A 133 13.88 -8.07 -0.25
C LYS A 133 13.74 -7.81 1.25
N HIS A 134 14.04 -6.59 1.71
CA HIS A 134 13.93 -6.22 3.13
C HIS A 134 12.46 -6.23 3.62
N SER A 135 11.49 -5.98 2.73
CA SER A 135 10.06 -6.10 3.04
C SER A 135 9.50 -7.52 2.95
N GLY A 136 10.34 -8.54 2.74
CA GLY A 136 9.89 -9.93 2.54
C GLY A 136 9.08 -10.11 1.26
N GLY A 137 9.28 -9.25 0.24
CA GLY A 137 8.53 -9.29 -1.02
C GLY A 137 7.13 -8.67 -0.95
N ILE A 138 6.71 -8.12 0.19
CA ILE A 138 5.39 -7.50 0.34
C ILE A 138 5.27 -6.30 -0.58
N ILE A 139 6.24 -5.39 -0.54
CA ILE A 139 6.25 -4.22 -1.43
C ILE A 139 7.23 -4.50 -2.58
N ARG A 140 6.68 -4.88 -3.73
CA ARG A 140 7.46 -5.16 -4.95
C ARG A 140 8.27 -3.93 -5.39
N ALA A 141 9.47 -4.14 -5.91
CA ALA A 141 10.37 -3.10 -6.41
C ALA A 141 9.72 -2.24 -7.50
N GLU A 142 8.89 -2.86 -8.34
CA GLU A 142 8.08 -2.15 -9.35
C GLU A 142 7.20 -1.06 -8.72
N LEU A 143 6.62 -1.33 -7.55
CA LEU A 143 5.72 -0.41 -6.86
C LEU A 143 6.50 0.77 -6.25
N TRP A 144 7.67 0.51 -5.66
CA TRP A 144 8.61 1.54 -5.24
C TRP A 144 9.04 2.42 -6.42
N TRP A 145 9.39 1.81 -7.54
CA TRP A 145 9.83 2.54 -8.73
C TRP A 145 8.71 3.38 -9.36
N LYS A 146 7.46 2.95 -9.29
CA LYS A 146 6.32 3.75 -9.77
C LYS A 146 6.18 5.10 -9.06
N LEU A 147 6.58 5.21 -7.79
CA LEU A 147 6.62 6.51 -7.09
C LEU A 147 7.59 7.48 -7.76
N MET A 148 8.74 6.97 -8.20
CA MET A 148 9.75 7.74 -8.92
C MET A 148 9.28 8.20 -10.29
N VAL A 149 8.74 7.27 -11.06
CA VAL A 149 8.17 7.57 -12.38
C VAL A 149 7.07 8.63 -12.27
N LYS A 150 6.23 8.56 -11.23
CA LYS A 150 5.17 9.54 -11.00
C LYS A 150 5.72 10.95 -10.77
N LYS A 151 6.77 11.09 -9.96
CA LYS A 151 7.46 12.38 -9.74
C LYS A 151 8.08 12.91 -11.03
N GLN A 152 8.80 12.06 -11.77
CA GLN A 152 9.42 12.43 -13.04
C GLN A 152 8.39 12.88 -14.08
N ALA A 153 7.28 12.14 -14.23
CA ALA A 153 6.20 12.51 -15.13
C ALA A 153 5.62 13.89 -14.81
N PHE A 154 5.44 14.21 -13.53
CA PHE A 154 5.00 15.53 -13.10
C PHE A 154 6.01 16.62 -13.47
N ILE A 155 7.30 16.41 -13.21
CA ILE A 155 8.37 17.37 -13.57
C ILE A 155 8.38 17.61 -15.09
N ILE A 156 8.37 16.55 -15.89
CA ILE A 156 8.33 16.64 -17.36
C ILE A 156 7.08 17.41 -17.84
N SER A 157 5.92 17.22 -17.20
CA SER A 157 4.69 17.94 -17.54
C SER A 157 4.70 19.43 -17.18
N ARG A 158 5.66 19.89 -16.38
CA ARG A 158 5.77 21.29 -15.92
C ARG A 158 6.99 22.01 -16.47
N ASP A 159 7.98 21.28 -16.98
CA ASP A 159 9.22 21.83 -17.52
C ASP A 159 9.04 22.32 -18.96
N GLU A 160 8.41 23.49 -19.10
CA GLU A 160 8.16 24.13 -20.41
C GLU A 160 9.44 24.71 -21.03
N GLU A 161 10.39 25.16 -20.21
CA GLU A 161 11.63 25.78 -20.69
C GLU A 161 12.55 24.75 -21.36
N THR A 162 12.83 23.64 -20.68
CA THR A 162 13.61 22.54 -21.27
C THR A 162 12.86 21.96 -22.46
N ARG A 163 11.54 21.81 -22.37
CA ARG A 163 10.72 21.33 -23.49
C ARG A 163 10.90 22.18 -24.74
N LYS A 164 10.82 23.50 -24.61
CA LYS A 164 10.99 24.42 -25.75
C LYS A 164 12.42 24.34 -26.33
N SER A 165 13.44 24.38 -25.47
CA SER A 165 14.84 24.37 -25.93
C SER A 165 15.22 23.05 -26.63
N GLU A 166 14.70 21.91 -26.17
CA GLU A 166 14.93 20.62 -26.83
C GLU A 166 14.11 20.46 -28.12
N GLN A 167 12.90 21.02 -28.19
CA GLN A 167 12.09 21.01 -29.42
C GLN A 167 12.75 21.78 -30.57
N GLU A 168 13.42 22.90 -30.30
CA GLU A 168 14.14 23.70 -31.30
C GLU A 168 15.30 22.93 -31.97
N LYS A 169 15.83 21.89 -31.32
CA LYS A 169 16.90 21.04 -31.86
C LYS A 169 16.40 19.98 -32.83
N VAL A 170 15.09 19.69 -32.85
CA VAL A 170 14.49 18.66 -33.69
C VAL A 170 14.40 19.13 -35.14
N LYS A 171 14.98 18.34 -36.06
CA LYS A 171 14.89 18.57 -37.50
C LYS A 171 13.85 17.63 -38.11
N ASN A 172 13.02 18.14 -39.02
CA ASN A 172 11.97 17.39 -39.74
C ASN A 172 10.93 16.71 -38.82
N PRO A 173 10.22 17.46 -37.95
CA PRO A 173 9.17 16.86 -37.13
C PRO A 173 8.05 16.28 -38.02
N LEU A 174 7.46 15.17 -37.56
CA LEU A 174 6.25 14.62 -38.17
C LEU A 174 5.14 15.68 -38.11
N ARG A 175 4.45 15.89 -39.23
CA ARG A 175 3.26 16.75 -39.26
C ARG A 175 2.07 15.90 -38.81
N ALA A 176 1.39 16.35 -37.75
CA ALA A 176 0.13 15.80 -37.26
C ALA A 176 -1.01 16.76 -37.59
#